data_AF-A0A354V5F8-F1
#
_entry.id   AF-A0A354V5F8-F1
#
_cell.length_a   1.000
_cell.length_b   1.000
_cell.length_c   1.000
_cell.angle_alpha   90.00
_cell.angle_beta   90.00
_cell.angle_gamma   90.00
#
_symmetry.space_group_name_H-M   'P 1'
#
loop_
_entity.id
_entity.type
_entity.pdbx_description
1 polymer ?
#
loop_
_entity_poly.entity_id
_entity_poly.type
_entity_poly.pdbx_seq_one_letter_code
_entity_poly.pdbx_strand_id
1 'polypeptide(L)'
;MAKKMSNPGFAPDWCVHFRSMAQHPACEAGIEYTVLNGGSEYRRMYQLPCFIKAGEKPGLRIHCDRFRAPTAEEIALHKQSAEDRKNLVATVKAGITPWRLKHQGCTHSEIVECPACRGLLHLSIKAHNGLVQGRCETGGCANWTE
;
A
#
# COMPACT_ATOMS: atom_id res chain seq x y z
N MET A 1 4.07 -12.19 18.15
CA MET A 1 3.88 -12.63 16.75
C MET A 1 2.65 -11.92 16.21
N ALA A 2 2.82 -10.90 15.36
CA ALA A 2 1.67 -10.21 14.77
C ALA A 2 0.90 -11.20 13.88
N LYS A 3 -0.40 -11.39 14.12
CA LYS A 3 -1.29 -12.14 13.21
C LYS A 3 -1.05 -11.58 11.80
N LYS A 4 -0.59 -12.43 10.86
CA LYS A 4 -0.57 -12.09 9.43
C LYS A 4 -1.97 -11.55 9.12
N MET A 5 -2.07 -10.25 8.81
CA MET A 5 -3.33 -9.66 8.41
C MET A 5 -3.88 -10.51 7.28
N SER A 6 -5.11 -10.99 7.49
CA SER A 6 -5.95 -11.63 6.49
C SER A 6 -5.79 -10.92 5.16
N ASN A 7 -5.55 -11.68 4.09
CA ASN A 7 -5.32 -11.19 2.75
C ASN A 7 -6.32 -10.07 2.41
N PRO A 8 -5.89 -8.80 2.26
CA PRO A 8 -6.79 -7.64 2.12
C PRO A 8 -7.39 -7.58 0.70
N GLY A 9 -7.69 -8.72 0.08
CA GLY A 9 -8.08 -8.83 -1.32
C GLY A 9 -6.99 -8.40 -2.32
N PHE A 10 -7.37 -8.31 -3.59
CA PHE A 10 -6.50 -7.88 -4.68
C PHE A 10 -7.15 -6.77 -5.52
N ALA A 11 -6.32 -5.88 -6.06
CA ALA A 11 -6.76 -4.88 -7.03
C ALA A 11 -7.31 -5.57 -8.30
N PRO A 12 -8.39 -5.06 -8.91
CA PRO A 12 -9.12 -5.73 -10.00
C PRO A 12 -8.27 -5.98 -11.25
N ASP A 13 -7.21 -5.21 -11.43
CA ASP A 13 -6.30 -5.21 -12.56
C ASP A 13 -5.03 -6.05 -12.31
N TRP A 14 -4.92 -6.76 -11.19
CA TRP A 14 -3.66 -7.38 -10.74
C TRP A 14 -3.77 -8.90 -10.65
N CYS A 15 -2.73 -9.62 -11.07
CA CYS A 15 -2.61 -11.05 -10.78
C CYS A 15 -2.51 -11.28 -9.27
N VAL A 16 -3.26 -12.25 -8.73
CA VAL A 16 -3.27 -12.52 -7.29
C VAL A 16 -1.93 -13.00 -6.73
N HIS A 17 -1.09 -13.59 -7.59
CA HIS A 17 0.22 -14.08 -7.19
C HIS A 17 1.26 -12.96 -7.10
N PHE A 18 0.93 -11.75 -7.55
CA PHE A 18 1.86 -10.65 -7.57
C PHE A 18 2.34 -10.30 -6.15
N ARG A 19 3.63 -10.00 -6.07
CA ARG A 19 4.35 -9.55 -4.88
C ARG A 19 5.29 -8.43 -5.29
N SER A 20 5.46 -7.43 -4.42
CA SER A 20 6.30 -6.26 -4.72
C SER A 20 7.70 -6.68 -5.17
N MET A 21 8.06 -6.28 -6.39
CA MET A 21 9.37 -6.58 -6.99
C MET A 21 10.53 -5.92 -6.23
N ALA A 22 10.26 -4.90 -5.42
CA ALA A 22 11.29 -4.26 -4.59
C ALA A 22 11.74 -5.16 -3.43
N GLN A 23 10.88 -6.09 -2.99
CA GLN A 23 11.13 -6.94 -1.82
C GLN A 23 11.22 -8.42 -2.18
N HIS A 24 10.68 -8.82 -3.34
CA HIS A 24 10.58 -10.21 -3.75
C HIS A 24 11.11 -10.40 -5.19
N PRO A 25 12.02 -11.35 -5.43
CA PRO A 25 12.49 -11.68 -6.78
C PRO A 25 11.49 -12.47 -7.62
N ALA A 26 10.55 -13.14 -6.97
CA ALA A 26 9.52 -13.97 -7.60
C ALA A 26 8.11 -13.65 -7.07
N CYS A 27 7.10 -14.06 -7.83
CA CYS A 27 5.71 -14.04 -7.40
C CYS A 27 5.39 -15.24 -6.49
N GLU A 28 4.19 -15.29 -5.90
CA GLU A 28 3.77 -16.42 -5.05
C GLU A 28 3.68 -17.76 -5.76
N ALA A 29 3.48 -17.73 -7.08
CA ALA A 29 3.49 -18.94 -7.90
C ALA A 29 4.91 -19.43 -8.23
N GLY A 30 5.95 -18.80 -7.68
CA GLY A 30 7.36 -19.18 -7.87
C GLY A 30 7.98 -18.71 -9.19
N ILE A 31 7.31 -17.83 -9.93
CA ILE A 31 7.85 -17.30 -11.20
C ILE A 31 8.73 -16.09 -10.90
N GLU A 32 10.00 -16.17 -11.29
CA GLU A 32 10.91 -15.03 -11.23
C GLU A 32 10.51 -13.93 -12.22
N TYR A 33 10.50 -12.68 -11.75
CA TYR A 33 10.09 -11.55 -12.58
C TYR A 33 11.05 -11.25 -13.74
N THR A 34 12.31 -11.63 -13.60
CA THR A 34 13.34 -11.52 -14.65
C THR A 34 13.00 -12.38 -15.87
N VAL A 35 12.48 -13.59 -15.64
CA VAL A 35 12.03 -14.50 -16.72
C VAL A 35 10.86 -13.89 -17.49
N LEU A 36 9.91 -13.30 -16.77
CA LEU A 36 8.75 -12.61 -17.36
C LEU A 36 9.10 -11.29 -18.06
N ASN A 37 10.33 -10.79 -17.91
CA ASN A 37 10.78 -9.50 -18.44
C ASN A 37 11.87 -9.68 -19.52
N GLY A 38 11.87 -10.82 -20.21
CA GLY A 38 12.83 -11.12 -21.27
C GLY A 38 14.29 -11.20 -20.79
N GLY A 39 14.52 -11.57 -19.52
CA GLY A 39 15.85 -11.70 -18.94
C GLY A 39 16.50 -10.38 -18.50
N SER A 40 15.81 -9.25 -18.62
CA SER A 40 16.36 -7.96 -18.14
C SER A 40 16.29 -7.85 -16.62
N GLU A 41 17.42 -7.49 -15.99
CA GLU A 41 17.50 -7.16 -14.56
C GLU A 41 16.65 -5.93 -14.18
N TYR A 42 16.44 -5.02 -15.14
CA TYR A 42 15.54 -3.87 -14.95
C TYR A 42 14.10 -4.34 -15.03
N ARG A 43 13.55 -4.73 -13.88
CA ARG A 43 12.17 -5.20 -13.73
C ARG A 43 11.17 -4.12 -14.15
N ARG A 44 10.77 -4.11 -15.43
CA ARG A 44 9.82 -3.14 -15.98
C ARG A 44 8.41 -3.60 -15.66
N MET A 45 7.81 -3.00 -14.63
CA MET A 45 6.45 -3.30 -14.18
C MET A 45 5.44 -3.35 -15.34
N TYR A 46 5.55 -2.42 -16.31
CA TYR A 46 4.65 -2.32 -17.47
C TYR A 46 4.79 -3.42 -18.53
N GLN A 47 5.79 -4.29 -18.41
CA GLN A 47 5.99 -5.44 -19.30
C GLN A 47 5.48 -6.74 -18.67
N LEU A 48 5.24 -6.76 -17.36
CA LEU A 48 4.79 -7.97 -16.69
C LEU A 48 3.34 -8.30 -17.03
N PRO A 49 3.01 -9.58 -17.23
CA PRO A 49 1.63 -10.04 -17.44
C PRO A 49 0.73 -9.85 -16.21
N CYS A 50 1.32 -9.52 -15.06
CA CYS A 50 0.63 -9.37 -13.79
C CYS A 50 -0.28 -8.13 -13.71
N PHE A 51 -0.16 -7.19 -14.65
CA PHE A 51 -0.94 -5.94 -14.63
C PHE A 51 -1.79 -5.84 -15.90
N ILE A 52 -3.11 -5.84 -15.72
CA ILE A 52 -4.08 -5.64 -16.78
C ILE A 52 -4.34 -4.13 -16.87
N LYS A 53 -3.88 -3.45 -17.91
CA LYS A 53 -4.30 -2.05 -18.11
C LYS A 53 -5.81 -1.98 -18.32
N ALA A 54 -6.44 -0.92 -17.84
CA ALA A 54 -7.86 -0.67 -18.10
C ALA A 54 -8.15 -0.72 -19.61
N GLY A 55 -8.98 -1.69 -20.03
CA GLY A 55 -9.32 -1.93 -21.43
C GLY A 55 -8.40 -2.91 -22.20
N GLU A 56 -7.28 -3.36 -21.62
CA GLU A 56 -6.45 -4.43 -22.21
C GLU A 56 -6.92 -5.82 -21.74
N LYS A 57 -6.73 -6.85 -22.58
CA LYS A 57 -6.94 -8.25 -22.17
C LYS A 57 -5.74 -8.74 -21.35
N PRO A 58 -5.93 -9.64 -20.36
CA PRO A 58 -4.81 -10.26 -19.64
C PRO A 58 -3.85 -10.95 -20.61
N GLY A 59 -2.54 -10.76 -20.43
CA GLY A 59 -1.51 -11.42 -21.23
C GLY A 59 -1.24 -10.81 -22.62
N LEU A 60 -1.70 -9.58 -22.90
CA LEU A 60 -1.53 -8.96 -24.23
C LEU A 60 -0.06 -8.74 -24.64
N ARG A 61 0.87 -8.67 -23.68
CA ARG A 61 2.29 -8.34 -23.93
C ARG A 61 3.21 -9.55 -23.78
N ILE A 62 2.98 -10.35 -22.75
CA ILE A 62 3.74 -11.55 -22.39
C ILE A 62 2.72 -12.55 -21.83
N HIS A 63 2.80 -13.82 -22.24
CA HIS A 63 1.91 -14.86 -21.71
C HIS A 63 2.48 -15.42 -20.39
N CYS A 64 1.60 -15.76 -19.44
CA CYS A 64 1.97 -16.43 -18.20
C CYS A 64 0.92 -17.47 -17.84
N ASP A 65 1.31 -18.74 -17.84
CA ASP A 65 0.43 -19.88 -17.57
C ASP A 65 -0.11 -19.90 -16.14
N ARG A 66 0.57 -19.21 -15.21
CA ARG A 66 0.16 -19.07 -13.81
C ARG A 66 -0.58 -17.78 -13.54
N PHE A 67 -0.96 -17.03 -14.58
CA PHE A 67 -1.77 -15.84 -14.39
C PHE A 67 -3.16 -16.23 -13.84
N ARG A 68 -3.56 -15.59 -12.74
CA ARG A 68 -4.91 -15.73 -12.19
C ARG A 68 -5.46 -14.36 -11.83
N ALA A 69 -6.55 -13.98 -12.50
CA ALA A 69 -7.29 -12.77 -12.16
C ALA A 69 -7.93 -12.90 -10.77
N PRO A 70 -8.13 -11.80 -10.04
CA PRO A 70 -8.88 -11.82 -8.78
C PRO A 70 -10.34 -12.16 -9.02
N THR A 71 -10.94 -12.83 -8.05
CA THR A 71 -12.40 -13.03 -8.02
C THR A 71 -13.12 -11.75 -7.62
N ALA A 72 -14.43 -11.65 -7.93
CA ALA A 72 -15.25 -10.50 -7.53
C ALA A 72 -15.25 -10.27 -6.01
N GLU A 73 -15.25 -11.35 -5.23
CA GLU A 73 -15.19 -11.31 -3.76
C GLU A 73 -13.85 -10.75 -3.26
N GLU A 74 -12.73 -11.19 -3.83
CA GLU A 74 -11.40 -10.67 -3.49
C GLU A 74 -11.25 -9.18 -3.85
N ILE A 75 -11.86 -8.75 -4.96
CA ILE A 75 -11.88 -7.33 -5.35
C ILE A 75 -12.73 -6.51 -4.37
N ALA A 76 -13.89 -7.02 -3.97
CA ALA A 76 -14.76 -6.35 -3.00
C ALA A 76 -14.06 -6.19 -1.65
N LEU A 77 -13.38 -7.23 -1.17
CA LEU A 77 -12.60 -7.18 0.06
C LEU A 77 -11.47 -6.15 -0.01
N HIS A 78 -10.80 -6.05 -1.17
CA HIS A 78 -9.77 -5.04 -1.40
C HIS A 78 -10.30 -3.62 -1.34
N LYS A 79 -11.42 -3.37 -2.02
CA LYS A 79 -12.07 -2.06 -2.02
C LYS A 79 -12.49 -1.67 -0.61
N GLN A 80 -13.08 -2.60 0.14
CA GLN A 80 -13.47 -2.37 1.53
C GLN A 80 -12.25 -2.06 2.40
N SER A 81 -11.20 -2.88 2.33
CA SER A 81 -9.97 -2.64 3.10
C SER A 81 -9.29 -1.32 2.75
N ALA A 82 -9.33 -0.89 1.49
CA ALA A 82 -8.79 0.39 1.05
C ALA A 82 -9.62 1.57 1.59
N GLU A 83 -10.94 1.46 1.56
CA GLU A 83 -11.84 2.49 2.09
C GLU A 83 -11.72 2.59 3.62
N ASP A 84 -11.66 1.46 4.33
CA ASP A 84 -11.44 1.43 5.78
C ASP A 84 -10.10 2.09 6.15
N ARG A 85 -9.03 1.81 5.38
CA ARG A 85 -7.72 2.42 5.59
C ARG A 85 -7.76 3.94 5.34
N LYS A 86 -8.44 4.36 4.27
CA LYS A 86 -8.61 5.78 3.92
C LYS A 86 -9.37 6.51 5.03
N ASN A 87 -10.47 5.94 5.52
CA ASN A 87 -11.27 6.50 6.59
C ASN A 87 -10.48 6.58 7.90
N LEU A 88 -9.73 5.54 8.24
CA LEU A 88 -8.82 5.54 9.40
C LEU A 88 -7.82 6.69 9.35
N VAL A 89 -7.15 6.87 8.20
CA VAL A 89 -6.18 7.96 8.02
C VAL A 89 -6.88 9.31 8.06
N ALA A 90 -8.07 9.46 7.47
CA ALA A 90 -8.85 10.69 7.52
C ALA A 90 -9.23 11.07 8.96
N THR A 91 -9.70 10.11 9.77
CA THR A 91 -10.00 10.31 11.19
C THR A 91 -8.77 10.79 11.96
N VAL A 92 -7.62 10.13 11.78
CA VAL A 92 -6.39 10.54 12.45
C VAL A 92 -5.95 11.94 12.01
N LYS A 93 -5.98 12.24 10.71
CA LYS A 93 -5.64 13.57 10.17
C LYS A 93 -6.53 14.66 10.74
N ALA A 94 -7.84 14.42 10.82
CA ALA A 94 -8.76 15.36 11.46
C ALA A 94 -8.39 15.59 12.93
N GLY A 95 -8.13 14.53 13.69
CA GLY A 95 -7.77 14.63 15.11
C GLY A 95 -6.44 15.35 15.38
N ILE A 96 -5.46 15.27 14.47
CA ILE A 96 -4.17 15.96 14.62
C ILE A 96 -4.15 17.39 14.03
N THR A 97 -5.28 17.90 13.53
CA THR A 97 -5.34 19.24 12.93
C THR A 97 -4.84 20.35 13.87
N PRO A 98 -5.21 20.39 15.18
CA PRO A 98 -4.68 21.40 16.10
C PRO A 98 -3.15 21.32 16.26
N TRP A 99 -2.61 20.10 16.33
CA TRP A 99 -1.16 19.87 16.39
C TRP A 99 -0.45 20.38 15.13
N ARG A 100 -1.01 20.08 13.95
CA ARG A 100 -0.46 20.54 12.66
C ARG A 100 -0.41 22.06 12.58
N LEU A 101 -1.49 22.75 12.99
CA LEU A 101 -1.56 24.21 12.99
C LEU A 101 -0.55 24.84 13.95
N LYS A 102 -0.41 24.27 15.16
CA LYS A 102 0.55 24.74 16.18
C LYS A 102 2.00 24.68 15.69
N HIS A 103 2.36 23.68 14.88
CA HIS A 103 3.72 23.43 14.44
C HIS A 103 3.98 23.77 12.97
N GLN A 104 3.03 24.46 12.32
CA GLN A 104 3.15 24.86 10.92
C GLN A 104 4.36 25.78 10.71
N GLY A 105 5.15 25.51 9.65
CA GLY A 105 6.34 26.29 9.32
C GLY A 105 7.59 25.95 10.15
N CYS A 106 7.48 25.03 11.11
CA CYS A 106 8.62 24.55 11.90
C CYS A 106 8.89 23.07 11.64
N THR A 107 10.13 22.64 11.89
CA THR A 107 10.43 21.22 11.99
C THR A 107 10.14 20.79 13.42
N HIS A 108 9.20 19.86 13.60
CA HIS A 108 8.79 19.40 14.91
C HIS A 108 8.48 17.90 14.89
N SER A 109 8.63 17.22 16.01
CA SER A 109 8.27 15.81 16.16
C SER A 109 7.81 15.57 17.59
N GLU A 110 6.74 14.81 17.74
CA GLU A 110 6.08 14.56 19.04
C GLU A 110 5.37 13.21 19.02
N ILE A 111 5.20 12.62 20.20
CA ILE A 111 4.35 11.45 20.40
C ILE A 111 3.05 11.93 21.05
N VAL A 112 1.93 11.70 20.39
CA VAL A 112 0.59 12.08 20.89
C VAL A 112 -0.31 10.85 21.00
N GLU A 113 -1.45 10.99 21.67
CA GLU A 113 -2.48 9.94 21.67
C GLU A 113 -3.12 9.82 20.28
N CYS A 114 -3.21 8.59 19.75
CA CYS A 114 -3.80 8.31 18.45
C CYS A 114 -5.33 8.54 18.50
N PRO A 115 -5.89 9.44 17.66
CA PRO A 115 -7.33 9.72 17.65
C PRO A 115 -8.20 8.51 17.32
N ALA A 116 -7.66 7.51 16.62
CA ALA A 116 -8.43 6.35 16.17
C ALA A 116 -8.41 5.17 17.15
N CYS A 117 -7.28 4.90 17.81
CA CYS A 117 -7.12 3.72 18.66
C CYS A 117 -6.62 4.01 20.08
N ARG A 118 -6.40 5.28 20.44
CA ARG A 118 -5.85 5.71 21.74
C ARG A 118 -4.43 5.19 22.06
N GLY A 119 -3.76 4.54 21.11
CA GLY A 119 -2.35 4.15 21.22
C GLY A 119 -1.39 5.32 21.00
N LEU A 120 -0.09 5.05 20.98
CA LEU A 120 0.93 6.07 20.74
C LEU A 120 1.06 6.37 19.24
N LEU A 121 0.96 7.65 18.87
CA LEU A 121 1.09 8.14 17.50
C LEU A 121 2.30 9.07 17.40
N HIS A 122 3.31 8.60 16.67
CA HIS A 122 4.50 9.38 16.35
C HIS A 122 4.19 10.32 15.20
N LEU A 123 4.33 11.63 15.43
CA LEU A 123 4.12 12.66 14.43
C LEU A 123 5.43 13.40 14.14
N SER A 124 5.59 13.81 12.89
CA SER A 124 6.71 14.66 12.47
C SER A 124 6.27 15.57 11.33
N ILE A 125 6.61 16.85 11.42
CA ILE A 125 6.36 17.88 10.41
C ILE A 125 7.69 18.52 10.01
N LYS A 126 7.87 18.78 8.71
CA LYS A 126 9.08 19.43 8.18
C LYS A 126 8.82 20.91 7.86
N ALA A 127 9.72 21.80 8.28
CA ALA A 127 9.56 23.24 8.05
C ALA A 127 9.45 23.63 6.56
N HIS A 128 10.25 22.98 5.70
CA HIS A 128 10.44 23.43 4.32
C HIS A 128 9.22 23.23 3.41
N ASN A 129 8.40 22.21 3.66
CA ASN A 129 7.26 21.86 2.82
C ASN A 129 5.99 21.53 3.61
N GLY A 130 6.04 21.56 4.94
CA GLY A 130 4.92 21.18 5.79
C GLY A 130 4.55 19.70 5.66
N LEU A 131 5.43 18.85 5.11
CA LEU A 131 5.19 17.42 4.95
C LEU A 131 4.99 16.80 6.32
N VAL A 132 3.84 16.15 6.52
CA VAL A 132 3.50 15.50 7.79
C VAL A 132 3.54 14.00 7.60
N GLN A 133 4.34 13.33 8.43
CA GLN A 133 4.35 11.89 8.54
C GLN A 133 3.82 11.49 9.92
N GLY A 134 3.07 10.40 9.95
CA GLY A 134 2.49 9.86 11.17
C GLY A 134 2.54 8.35 11.19
N ARG A 135 2.94 7.77 12.33
CA ARG A 135 2.99 6.33 12.54
C ARG A 135 2.48 5.95 13.93
N CYS A 136 1.39 5.21 13.98
CA CYS A 136 0.89 4.64 15.22
C CYS A 136 1.62 3.33 15.56
N GLU A 137 1.92 3.11 16.84
CA GLU A 137 2.53 1.86 17.32
C GLU A 137 1.55 0.67 17.29
N THR A 138 0.24 0.94 17.38
CA THR A 138 -0.79 -0.09 17.32
C THR A 138 -0.77 -0.79 15.96
N GLY A 139 -0.58 -2.12 15.97
CA GLY A 139 -0.52 -2.94 14.76
C GLY A 139 -1.78 -2.79 13.90
N GLY A 140 -1.59 -2.50 12.61
CA GLY A 140 -2.68 -2.31 11.65
C GLY A 140 -3.36 -0.93 11.69
N CYS A 141 -2.90 -0.01 12.55
CA CYS A 141 -3.46 1.34 12.64
C CYS A 141 -2.84 2.30 11.60
N ALA A 142 -2.94 3.61 11.83
CA ALA A 142 -2.55 4.65 10.88
C ALA A 142 -1.03 4.72 10.68
N ASN A 143 -0.62 4.76 9.41
CA ASN A 143 0.74 5.04 8.96
C ASN A 143 0.63 5.78 7.62
N TRP A 144 1.10 7.01 7.54
CA TRP A 144 1.01 7.84 6.33
C TRP A 144 2.14 8.88 6.26
N THR A 145 2.34 9.39 5.06
CA THR A 145 3.14 10.58 4.75
C THR A 145 2.34 11.42 3.75
N GLU A 146 2.21 12.72 3.99
CA GLU A 146 1.57 13.71 3.10
C GLU A 146 2.58 14.75 2.66
#